data_AF-A0A367FEA4-F1
#
_entry.id   AF-A0A367FEA4-F1
#
_cell.length_a   1.000
_cell.length_b   1.000
_cell.length_c   1.000
_cell.angle_alpha   90.00
_cell.angle_beta   90.00
_cell.angle_gamma   90.00
#
_symmetry.space_group_name_H-M   'P 1'
#
loop_
_entity.id
_entity.type
_entity.pdbx_description
1 polymer ?
#
loop_
_entity_poly.entity_id
_entity_poly.type
_entity_poly.pdbx_seq_one_letter_code
_entity_poly.pdbx_strand_id
1 'polypeptide(L)' 'MSSDPQPSARPTPRDAAASLVFDDPLSRPSSDDTDRGWGEGTAGEAQGSDAELARFLDEKPPHHL' A
#
# COMPACT_ATOMS: atom_id res chain seq x y z
N MET A 1 39.50 -45.33 -5.12
CA MET A 1 39.55 -44.01 -5.80
C MET A 1 38.47 -43.15 -5.17
N SER A 2 38.80 -42.40 -4.11
CA SER A 2 37.84 -41.53 -3.42
C SER A 2 38.08 -40.11 -3.92
N SER A 3 37.12 -39.52 -4.61
CA SER A 3 37.21 -38.14 -5.09
C SER A 3 36.67 -37.21 -4.00
N ASP A 4 37.51 -36.31 -3.52
CA ASP A 4 37.12 -35.22 -2.62
C ASP A 4 36.14 -34.25 -3.32
N PRO A 5 35.15 -33.70 -2.61
CA PRO A 5 34.24 -32.71 -3.17
C PRO A 5 35.01 -31.43 -3.51
N GLN A 6 35.00 -31.08 -4.79
CA GLN A 6 35.57 -29.81 -5.27
C GLN A 6 34.79 -28.63 -4.68
N PRO A 7 35.47 -27.57 -4.21
CA PRO A 7 34.79 -26.37 -3.73
C PRO A 7 34.07 -25.70 -4.90
N SER A 8 32.73 -25.72 -4.86
CA SER A 8 31.92 -24.99 -5.83
C SER A 8 32.15 -23.50 -5.66
N ALA A 9 32.59 -22.84 -6.73
CA ALA A 9 32.80 -21.39 -6.74
C ALA A 9 31.52 -20.67 -6.31
N ARG A 10 31.66 -19.73 -5.37
CA ARG A 10 30.54 -18.91 -4.91
C ARG A 10 30.05 -18.05 -6.08
N PRO A 11 28.75 -18.06 -6.41
CA PRO A 11 28.25 -17.24 -7.51
C PRO A 11 28.52 -15.76 -7.24
N THR A 12 28.97 -15.05 -8.27
CA THR A 12 29.17 -13.60 -8.23
C THR A 12 27.84 -12.89 -7.99
N PRO A 13 27.81 -11.74 -7.28
CA PRO A 13 26.59 -10.96 -7.10
C PRO A 13 26.01 -10.62 -8.48
N ARG A 14 24.78 -11.06 -8.74
CA ARG A 14 24.06 -10.70 -9.96
C ARG A 14 23.45 -9.31 -9.78
N ASP A 15 23.32 -8.56 -10.86
CA ASP A 15 22.58 -7.29 -10.83
C ASP A 15 21.19 -7.51 -10.22
N ALA A 16 20.88 -6.75 -9.17
CA ALA A 16 19.63 -6.90 -8.43
C ALA A 16 18.39 -6.72 -9.34
N ALA A 17 18.53 -5.93 -10.41
CA ALA A 17 17.50 -5.72 -11.43
C ALA A 17 17.14 -6.98 -12.24
N ALA A 18 18.02 -7.99 -12.28
CA ALA A 18 17.77 -9.26 -12.97
C ALA A 18 17.27 -10.37 -12.02
N SER A 19 17.06 -10.07 -10.74
CA SER A 19 16.61 -11.05 -9.76
C SER A 19 15.08 -11.14 -9.74
N LEU A 20 14.56 -12.37 -9.84
CA LEU A 20 13.16 -12.66 -9.53
C LEU A 20 12.96 -12.57 -8.01
N VAL A 21 11.90 -11.87 -7.58
CA VAL A 21 11.50 -11.77 -6.17
C VAL A 21 10.35 -12.74 -5.93
N PHE A 22 10.53 -13.66 -4.99
CA PHE A 22 9.55 -14.70 -4.63
C PHE A 22 8.92 -14.47 -3.25
N ASP A 23 9.19 -13.33 -2.63
CA ASP A 23 8.51 -12.93 -1.41
C ASP A 23 7.02 -12.73 -1.69
N ASP A 24 6.19 -12.88 -0.66
CA ASP A 24 4.77 -12.58 -0.76
C ASP A 24 4.56 -11.11 -1.16
N PRO A 25 3.87 -10.82 -2.28
CA PRO A 25 3.65 -9.44 -2.72
C PRO A 25 2.85 -8.61 -1.71
N LEU A 26 2.09 -9.23 -0.82
CA LEU A 26 1.28 -8.56 0.21
C LEU A 26 2.01 -8.37 1.55
N SER A 27 3.26 -8.82 1.65
CA SER A 27 4.05 -8.69 2.88
C SER A 27 4.52 -7.26 3.18
N ARG A 28 4.38 -6.34 2.21
CA ARG A 28 4.84 -4.95 2.33
C ARG A 28 3.63 -4.01 2.35
N PRO A 29 3.61 -3.01 3.25
CA PRO A 29 2.56 -2.02 3.24
C PRO A 29 2.58 -1.23 1.93
N SER A 30 1.41 -1.10 1.33
CA SER A 30 1.18 -0.33 0.11
C SER A 30 0.87 1.13 0.45
N SER A 31 1.06 2.03 -0.53
CA SER A 31 0.64 3.42 -0.36
C SER A 31 -0.88 3.58 -0.27
N ASP A 32 -1.63 2.60 -0.77
CA ASP A 32 -3.09 2.56 -0.74
C ASP A 32 -3.62 2.03 0.61
N ASP A 33 -2.76 1.38 1.41
CA ASP A 33 -3.11 0.87 2.75
C ASP A 33 -3.27 2.01 3.77
N THR A 34 -2.89 3.23 3.40
CA THR A 34 -3.12 4.39 4.25
C THR A 34 -4.45 5.01 3.86
N ASP A 35 -5.37 5.15 4.81
CA ASP A 35 -6.64 5.87 4.66
C ASP A 35 -6.45 7.40 4.42
N ARG A 36 -5.25 7.82 4.04
CA ARG A 36 -4.96 9.23 3.71
C ARG A 36 -5.88 9.69 2.59
N GLY A 37 -6.55 10.81 2.83
CA GLY A 37 -7.52 11.38 1.89
C GLY A 37 -8.97 10.92 2.14
N TRP A 38 -9.18 9.92 3.00
CA TRP A 38 -10.51 9.59 3.51
C TRP A 38 -10.78 10.41 4.77
N GLY A 39 -11.33 11.61 4.61
CA GLY A 39 -11.75 12.47 5.73
C GLY A 39 -10.62 13.13 6.52
N GLU A 40 -9.36 12.84 6.24
CA GLU A 40 -8.21 13.61 6.72
C GLU A 40 -8.20 14.96 5.99
N GLY A 41 -9.07 15.87 6.45
CA GLY A 41 -9.20 17.21 5.93
C GLY A 41 -7.85 17.94 5.98
N THR A 42 -7.63 18.82 5.01
CA THR A 42 -6.53 19.79 5.07
C THR A 42 -6.45 20.37 6.48
N ALA A 43 -5.31 20.24 7.15
CA ALA A 43 -5.10 20.61 8.55
C ALA A 43 -5.34 22.11 8.90
N GLY A 44 -5.93 22.89 7.99
CA GLY A 44 -6.37 24.27 8.17
C GLY A 44 -7.89 24.50 8.16
N GLU A 45 -8.71 23.48 7.87
CA GLU A 45 -10.17 23.65 7.65
C GLU A 45 -10.98 22.70 8.53
N ALA A 46 -10.82 22.82 9.85
CA ALA A 46 -11.68 22.14 10.84
C ALA A 46 -13.14 22.66 10.84
N GLN A 47 -13.60 23.27 9.74
CA GLN A 47 -14.98 23.68 9.46
C GLN A 47 -15.64 22.85 8.35
N GLY A 48 -14.92 21.94 7.68
CA GLY A 48 -15.40 21.21 6.50
C GLY A 48 -16.14 19.90 6.79
N SER A 49 -15.59 19.01 7.65
CA SER A 49 -16.08 17.63 7.79
C SER A 49 -17.48 17.52 8.39
N ASP A 50 -17.73 18.22 9.50
CA ASP A 50 -18.99 18.12 10.24
C ASP A 50 -20.13 18.84 9.51
N ALA A 51 -19.81 19.95 8.85
CA ALA A 51 -20.76 20.71 8.04
C ALA A 51 -21.17 19.94 6.77
N GLU A 52 -20.22 19.27 6.12
CA GLU A 52 -20.51 18.41 4.97
C GLU A 52 -21.32 17.17 5.37
N LEU A 53 -20.99 16.53 6.50
CA LEU A 53 -21.75 15.40 7.03
C LEU A 53 -23.19 15.79 7.37
N ALA A 54 -23.39 16.94 8.02
CA ALA A 54 -24.73 17.45 8.32
C ALA A 54 -25.55 17.68 7.04
N ARG A 55 -24.94 18.23 5.99
CA ARG A 55 -25.61 18.40 4.68
C ARG A 55 -26.03 17.06 4.07
N PHE A 56 -25.16 16.05 4.10
CA PHE A 56 -25.49 14.71 3.60
C PHE A 56 -26.66 14.05 4.35
N LEU A 57 -26.77 14.28 5.65
CA LEU A 57 -27.86 13.74 6.46
C LEU A 57 -29.19 14.46 6.23
N ASP A 58 -29.14 15.77 5.93
CA ASP A 58 -30.31 16.61 5.70
C ASP A 58 -30.83 16.54 4.24
N GLU A 59 -29.93 16.31 3.27
CA GLU A 59 -30.27 16.24 1.85
C GLU A 59 -30.96 14.92 1.49
N LYS A 60 -32.29 14.92 1.47
CA LYS A 60 -33.07 13.76 1.00
C LYS A 60 -32.97 13.65 -0.54
N PRO A 61 -32.70 12.45 -1.10
CA PRO A 61 -32.61 12.29 -2.55
C PRO A 61 -33.95 12.67 -3.21
N PRO A 62 -33.93 13.09 -4.50
CA PRO A 62 -35.08 13.70 -5.19
C PRO A 62 -36.30 12.77 -5.38
N HIS A 63 -36.29 11.58 -4.78
CA HIS A 63 -37.40 10.64 -4.77
C HIS A 63 -37.61 10.09 -3.35
N HIS A 64 -37.82 10.98 -2.39
CA HIS A 64 -38.39 10.61 -1.11
C HIS A 64 -39.89 10.94 -1.14
N LEU A 65 -40.73 9.95 -1.40
CA LEU A 65 -42.17 10.03 -1.12
C LEU A 65 -42.45 9.06 0.02
#